data_AF-A0A973CM45-F1
#
_entry.id   AF-A0A973CM45-F1
#
_cell.length_a   1.000
_cell.length_b   1.000
_cell.length_c   1.000
_cell.angle_alpha   90.00
_cell.angle_beta   90.00
_cell.angle_gamma   90.00
#
_symmetry.space_group_name_H-M   'P 1'
#
loop_
_entity.id
_entity.type
_entity.pdbx_description
1 polymer ?
#
loop_
_entity_poly.entity_id
_entity_poly.type
_entity_poly.pdbx_seq_one_letter_code
_entity_poly.pdbx_strand_id
1 'polypeptide(L)'
;MTKYIISFIIIFSGYSAGGELNFSKKKYKMLDQFEEHSLRKADTMFATRGGFDPASKLYDAFIIEFPKSEALSYALYRKARCLQQSNKRLKAINEYNEILDYFPNDIAFAAGALFQIGQCSWDNQDYTKAMKAWAEMVQDTDYRKHPFAGQALKRLADNMMKLKKYDKAVQYYSEIIFSKTFRKNTPHGVLNSAIANIIYHNVRRKPKMQKYMEYYKKAKGVGATPWGIPQKNLENDPTYLSNLRAHVWRYGGFQQHEKGNRASYYGYWYKKLKPLRTKDTFYQLDVAKMGFSIKYNKINYFADVNKIFKRNYDKKHHNDYVISFFPALKGNAMLIMEYFKKIQFNNLSLNQNVKLIRILLKVGAKKEVELSVSKLKAEKLSASVLNSLVFSIWNSNATLAKNLMHRGRLKRFTDVEINSFASSLWTRDPRMVEQLYSMMKDQDYANFQRLGYLASQGKIKEAIALGKKLTNLEKYANETWWILAKLHDGARQYPQAIKAYIMADRAPASLYLVAECYFNNGTLSKCIGQLQEIENFFKPQAPNAAYTISRYYRRANDRKREVAALRKVIKAYPKTGQASSAHVRLEELGVKSGGGFVH
;
A
#
# COMPACT_ATOMS: atom_id res chain seq x y z
N MET A 1 60.57 23.68 -5.21
CA MET A 1 59.61 24.55 -5.93
C MET A 1 58.40 23.70 -6.36
N THR A 2 57.29 23.79 -5.62
CA THR A 2 56.03 24.49 -6.03
C THR A 2 55.19 23.62 -6.98
N LYS A 3 53.91 23.26 -6.82
CA LYS A 3 52.82 23.61 -5.89
C LYS A 3 51.67 22.58 -6.10
N TYR A 4 51.07 22.11 -5.01
CA TYR A 4 49.63 21.94 -4.75
C TYR A 4 48.66 21.59 -5.90
N ILE A 5 47.97 20.45 -5.78
CA ILE A 5 46.49 20.37 -5.61
C ILE A 5 46.17 19.17 -4.71
N ILE A 6 45.98 19.43 -3.42
CA ILE A 6 45.41 18.47 -2.46
C ILE A 6 43.90 18.46 -2.69
N SER A 7 43.39 17.47 -3.42
CA SER A 7 41.95 17.20 -3.47
C SER A 7 41.56 16.43 -2.21
N PHE A 8 41.01 17.15 -1.24
CA PHE A 8 40.37 16.61 -0.04
C PHE A 8 39.20 15.68 -0.44
N ILE A 9 39.46 14.38 -0.53
CA ILE A 9 38.41 13.35 -0.53
C ILE A 9 38.12 13.03 0.93
N ILE A 10 37.17 13.76 1.53
CA ILE A 10 36.63 13.42 2.84
C ILE A 10 35.79 12.14 2.69
N ILE A 11 36.39 11.00 3.02
CA ILE A 11 35.69 9.71 3.14
C ILE A 11 34.90 9.75 4.46
N PHE A 12 33.64 10.16 4.39
CA PHE A 12 32.70 9.98 5.51
C PHE A 12 32.32 8.49 5.65
N SER A 13 33.14 7.72 6.36
CA SER A 13 32.84 6.34 6.77
C SER A 13 32.40 6.31 8.23
N GLY A 14 31.11 6.56 8.49
CA GLY A 14 30.60 6.59 9.87
C GLY A 14 29.09 6.47 10.10
N TYR A 15 28.28 6.10 9.10
CA TYR A 15 26.83 5.95 9.27
C TYR A 15 26.43 4.48 9.48
N SER A 16 25.72 4.19 10.57
CA SER A 16 25.04 2.90 10.78
C SER A 16 23.60 2.96 10.24
N ALA A 17 22.97 1.80 10.09
CA ALA A 17 21.60 1.66 9.56
C ALA A 17 20.51 2.41 10.37
N GLY A 18 20.84 2.94 11.56
CA GLY A 18 19.96 3.74 12.42
C GLY A 18 20.17 5.27 12.37
N GLY A 19 21.13 5.77 11.59
CA GLY A 19 21.39 7.21 11.49
C GLY A 19 22.27 7.81 12.60
N GLU A 20 22.96 6.97 13.39
CA GLU A 20 23.95 7.42 14.38
C GLU A 20 25.31 7.71 13.75
N LEU A 21 26.02 8.70 14.31
CA LEU A 21 27.41 8.99 14.00
C LEU A 21 28.34 8.04 14.77
N ASN A 22 29.32 7.47 14.08
CA ASN A 22 30.30 6.56 14.67
C ASN A 22 31.73 7.07 14.46
N PHE A 23 32.60 6.71 15.39
CA PHE A 23 34.03 6.87 15.22
C PHE A 23 34.54 5.83 14.20
N SER A 24 35.26 6.29 13.17
CA SER A 24 35.63 5.41 12.07
C SER A 24 36.58 4.29 12.55
N LYS A 25 36.50 3.10 11.95
CA LYS A 25 37.42 1.98 12.25
C LYS A 25 38.91 2.37 12.10
N LYS A 26 39.22 3.29 11.18
CA LYS A 26 40.59 3.80 10.98
C LYS A 26 41.02 4.66 12.16
N LYS A 27 40.17 5.61 12.59
CA LYS A 27 40.45 6.46 13.76
C LYS A 27 40.56 5.63 15.05
N TYR A 28 39.76 4.58 15.20
CA TYR A 28 39.88 3.65 16.33
C TYR A 28 41.28 3.02 16.45
N LYS A 29 41.91 2.65 15.32
CA LYS A 29 43.25 2.05 15.30
C LYS A 29 44.38 3.05 15.59
N MET A 30 44.06 4.34 15.62
CA MET A 30 45.03 5.41 15.91
C MET A 30 45.04 5.78 17.39
N LEU A 31 44.05 5.32 18.15
CA LEU A 31 44.01 5.47 19.60
C LEU A 31 45.01 4.52 20.25
N ASP A 32 45.50 4.89 21.44
CA ASP A 32 46.26 3.93 22.24
C ASP A 32 45.37 2.80 22.77
N GLN A 33 45.98 1.74 23.31
CA GLN A 33 45.24 0.56 23.75
C GLN A 33 44.25 0.85 24.89
N PHE A 34 44.57 1.79 25.78
CA PHE A 34 43.71 2.14 26.91
C PHE A 34 42.54 3.02 26.45
N GLU A 35 42.80 4.00 25.61
CA GLU A 35 41.79 4.84 24.96
C GLU A 35 40.81 3.96 24.15
N GLU A 36 41.34 3.09 23.29
CA GLU A 36 40.53 2.20 22.47
C GLU A 36 39.66 1.29 23.34
N HIS A 37 40.24 0.68 24.37
CA HIS A 37 39.50 -0.21 25.27
C HIS A 37 38.38 0.54 26.00
N SER A 38 38.69 1.70 26.59
CA SER A 38 37.73 2.51 27.35
C SER A 38 36.58 2.99 26.45
N LEU A 39 36.89 3.51 25.25
CA LEU A 39 35.90 4.00 24.31
C LEU A 39 35.01 2.87 23.74
N ARG A 40 35.58 1.70 23.43
CA ARG A 40 34.82 0.52 22.99
C ARG A 40 33.86 0.02 24.06
N LYS A 41 34.27 0.06 25.34
CA LYS A 41 33.41 -0.30 26.47
C LYS A 41 32.21 0.64 26.55
N ALA A 42 32.42 1.95 26.42
CA ALA A 42 31.35 2.94 26.39
C ALA A 42 30.40 2.74 25.20
N ASP A 43 30.93 2.50 24.00
CA ASP A 43 30.16 2.22 22.78
C ASP A 43 29.31 0.95 22.89
N THR A 44 29.86 -0.09 23.50
CA THR A 44 29.14 -1.36 23.74
C THR A 44 27.96 -1.14 24.68
N MET A 45 28.18 -0.36 25.74
CA MET A 45 27.11 0.00 26.66
C MET A 45 26.04 0.86 25.98
N PHE A 46 26.43 1.80 25.12
CA PHE A 46 25.49 2.63 24.33
C PHE A 46 24.56 1.79 23.44
N ALA A 47 25.09 0.72 22.84
CA ALA A 47 24.32 -0.18 21.99
C ALA A 47 23.38 -1.13 22.76
N THR A 48 23.52 -1.21 24.09
CA THR A 48 22.72 -2.10 24.94
C THR A 48 21.36 -1.47 25.25
N ARG A 49 20.29 -2.26 25.24
CA ARG A 49 18.94 -1.77 25.57
C ARG A 49 18.91 -1.24 27.02
N GLY A 50 18.55 0.04 27.18
CA GLY A 50 18.56 0.71 28.49
C GLY A 50 19.95 1.17 28.96
N GLY A 51 20.98 1.03 28.13
CA GLY A 51 22.37 1.32 28.50
C GLY A 51 22.79 2.79 28.44
N PHE A 52 21.90 3.75 28.10
CA PHE A 52 22.28 5.14 27.89
C PHE A 52 22.86 5.83 29.13
N ASP A 53 22.23 5.66 30.30
CA ASP A 53 22.74 6.27 31.53
C ASP A 53 24.10 5.67 31.96
N PRO A 54 24.29 4.34 31.99
CA PRO A 54 25.62 3.75 32.20
C PRO A 54 26.65 4.15 31.14
N ALA A 55 26.27 4.19 29.86
CA ALA A 55 27.16 4.60 28.78
C ALA A 55 27.61 6.05 28.94
N SER A 56 26.70 6.96 29.34
CA SER A 56 27.04 8.35 29.64
C SER A 56 28.17 8.45 30.65
N LYS A 57 28.11 7.67 31.74
CA LYS A 57 29.17 7.65 32.78
C LYS A 57 30.50 7.12 32.25
N LEU A 58 30.46 6.15 31.34
CA LEU A 58 31.67 5.61 30.72
C LEU A 58 32.30 6.62 29.75
N TYR A 59 31.50 7.37 28.99
CA TYR A 59 32.02 8.48 28.17
C TYR A 59 32.56 9.61 29.05
N ASP A 60 31.91 9.94 30.17
CA ASP A 60 32.42 10.90 31.15
C ASP A 60 33.81 10.48 31.68
N ALA A 61 33.97 9.22 32.07
CA ALA A 61 35.26 8.69 32.51
C ALA A 61 36.32 8.81 31.41
N PHE A 62 35.98 8.46 30.16
CA PHE A 62 36.89 8.61 29.01
C PHE A 62 37.32 10.08 28.81
N ILE A 63 36.39 11.03 28.89
CA ILE A 63 36.67 12.47 28.73
C ILE A 63 37.66 12.96 29.80
N ILE A 64 37.52 12.48 31.04
CA ILE A 64 38.38 12.84 32.18
C ILE A 64 39.75 12.19 32.09
N GLU A 65 39.80 10.90 31.74
CA GLU A 65 41.02 10.10 31.67
C GLU A 65 41.89 10.49 30.47
N PHE A 66 41.26 10.86 29.34
CA PHE A 66 41.93 11.12 28.07
C PHE A 66 41.57 12.51 27.48
N PRO A 67 41.85 13.62 28.19
CA PRO A 67 41.42 14.97 27.79
C PRO A 67 42.14 15.54 26.56
N LYS A 68 43.15 14.83 26.04
CA LYS A 68 43.87 15.18 24.81
C LYS A 68 43.60 14.21 23.66
N SER A 69 42.69 13.26 23.84
CA SER A 69 42.38 12.24 22.86
C SER A 69 41.83 12.84 21.57
N GLU A 70 42.22 12.28 20.41
CA GLU A 70 41.57 12.60 19.14
C GLU A 70 40.09 12.14 19.08
N ALA A 71 39.65 11.30 20.02
CA ALA A 71 38.26 10.85 20.15
C ALA A 71 37.41 11.74 21.07
N LEU A 72 37.93 12.85 21.59
CA LEU A 72 37.25 13.65 22.61
C LEU A 72 35.91 14.22 22.11
N SER A 73 35.89 14.81 20.90
CA SER A 73 34.68 15.31 20.23
C SER A 73 33.61 14.21 20.03
N TYR A 74 34.05 12.98 19.75
CA TYR A 74 33.19 11.81 19.62
C TYR A 74 32.60 11.38 20.97
N ALA A 75 33.42 11.29 22.02
CA ALA A 75 32.98 10.91 23.35
C ALA A 75 31.96 11.92 23.91
N LEU A 76 32.23 13.22 23.74
CA LEU A 76 31.28 14.29 24.08
C LEU A 76 29.98 14.15 23.29
N TYR A 77 30.05 13.93 21.97
CA TYR A 77 28.84 13.74 21.15
C TYR A 77 28.01 12.53 21.64
N ARG A 78 28.66 11.42 21.98
CA ARG A 78 27.99 10.20 22.43
C ARG A 78 27.41 10.34 23.84
N LYS A 79 28.10 11.01 24.76
CA LYS A 79 27.56 11.41 26.06
C LYS A 79 26.29 12.26 25.89
N ALA A 80 26.35 13.28 25.04
CA ALA A 80 25.19 14.12 24.74
C ALA A 80 24.03 13.31 24.13
N ARG A 81 24.33 12.35 23.22
CA ARG A 81 23.33 11.41 22.68
C ARG A 81 22.71 10.54 23.78
N CYS A 82 23.49 10.01 24.72
CA CYS A 82 22.97 9.28 25.88
C CYS A 82 21.97 10.13 26.66
N LEU A 83 22.36 11.36 27.02
CA LEU A 83 21.50 12.28 27.76
C LEU A 83 20.21 12.59 27.00
N GLN A 84 20.29 12.79 25.67
CA GLN A 84 19.12 13.02 24.83
C GLN A 84 18.18 11.81 24.83
N GLN A 85 18.70 10.59 24.68
CA GLN A 85 17.91 9.36 24.70
C GLN A 85 17.32 9.06 26.09
N SER A 86 18.01 9.45 27.17
CA SER A 86 17.50 9.42 28.56
C SER A 86 16.56 10.58 28.89
N ASN A 87 16.06 11.31 27.90
CA ASN A 87 15.14 12.46 28.05
C ASN A 87 15.72 13.66 28.85
N LYS A 88 17.03 13.68 29.13
CA LYS A 88 17.76 14.77 29.80
C LYS A 88 18.21 15.83 28.79
N ARG A 89 17.27 16.31 27.96
CA ARG A 89 17.55 17.07 26.73
C ARG A 89 18.24 18.42 26.96
N LEU A 90 17.93 19.13 28.05
CA LEU A 90 18.61 20.39 28.38
C LEU A 90 20.10 20.17 28.68
N LYS A 91 20.42 19.10 29.45
CA LYS A 91 21.80 18.70 29.69
C LYS A 91 22.49 18.29 28.39
N ALA A 92 21.80 17.52 27.54
CA ALA A 92 22.32 17.14 26.22
C ALA A 92 22.67 18.35 25.35
N ILE A 93 21.82 19.40 25.34
CA ILE A 93 22.08 20.65 24.60
C ILE A 93 23.36 21.32 25.10
N ASN A 94 23.59 21.36 26.42
CA ASN A 94 24.83 21.93 26.97
C ASN A 94 26.07 21.18 26.49
N GLU A 95 26.06 19.85 26.58
CA GLU A 95 27.17 19.01 26.09
C GLU A 95 27.37 19.14 24.57
N TYR A 96 26.30 19.32 23.79
CA TYR A 96 26.42 19.60 22.37
C TYR A 96 27.04 20.97 22.09
N ASN A 97 26.73 22.00 22.89
CA ASN A 97 27.34 23.32 22.74
C ASN A 97 28.84 23.27 23.03
N GLU A 98 29.30 22.48 24.01
CA GLU A 98 30.74 22.30 24.25
C GLU A 98 31.48 21.78 23.01
N ILE A 99 30.84 20.90 22.23
CA ILE A 99 31.43 20.42 20.96
C ILE A 99 31.55 21.56 19.95
N LEU A 100 30.55 22.44 19.87
CA LEU A 100 30.58 23.60 18.97
C LEU A 100 31.62 24.64 19.40
N ASP A 101 31.80 24.84 20.70
CA ASP A 101 32.72 25.83 21.25
C ASP A 101 34.18 25.38 21.16
N TYR A 102 34.46 24.12 21.51
CA TYR A 102 35.83 23.60 21.61
C TYR A 102 36.28 22.80 20.38
N PHE A 103 35.37 22.20 19.63
CA PHE A 103 35.68 21.36 18.47
C PHE A 103 34.94 21.77 17.18
N PRO A 104 34.80 23.07 16.84
CA PRO A 104 34.02 23.51 15.67
C PRO A 104 34.54 22.94 14.35
N ASN A 105 35.83 22.65 14.27
CA ASN A 105 36.52 22.13 13.09
C ASN A 105 36.39 20.61 12.93
N ASP A 106 35.93 19.86 13.95
CA ASP A 106 35.58 18.46 13.78
C ASP A 106 34.17 18.35 13.20
N ILE A 107 34.07 18.65 11.90
CA ILE A 107 32.82 18.82 11.16
C ILE A 107 31.85 17.65 11.35
N ALA A 108 32.36 16.42 11.52
CA ALA A 108 31.51 15.24 11.71
C ALA A 108 30.67 15.37 13.00
N PHE A 109 31.29 15.76 14.11
CA PHE A 109 30.62 15.83 15.41
C PHE A 109 30.05 17.21 15.70
N ALA A 110 30.70 18.31 15.26
CA ALA A 110 30.17 19.65 15.43
C ALA A 110 28.86 19.86 14.62
N ALA A 111 28.85 19.53 13.33
CA ALA A 111 27.62 19.57 12.54
C ALA A 111 26.57 18.54 13.04
N GLY A 112 27.05 17.42 13.60
CA GLY A 112 26.25 16.45 14.34
C GLY A 112 25.51 17.06 15.52
N ALA A 113 26.26 17.71 16.40
CA ALA A 113 25.80 18.37 17.61
C ALA A 113 24.78 19.45 17.30
N LEU A 114 25.06 20.32 16.32
CA LEU A 114 24.14 21.38 15.90
C LEU A 114 22.78 20.84 15.42
N PHE A 115 22.78 19.73 14.66
CA PHE A 115 21.55 19.08 14.26
C PHE A 115 20.76 18.54 15.47
N GLN A 116 21.45 17.91 16.43
CA GLN A 116 20.83 17.34 17.62
C GLN A 116 20.34 18.41 18.60
N ILE A 117 21.01 19.57 18.71
CA ILE A 117 20.48 20.74 19.44
C ILE A 117 19.12 21.14 18.88
N GLY A 118 19.01 21.18 17.55
CA GLY A 118 17.73 21.45 16.90
C GLY A 118 16.67 20.40 17.22
N GLN A 119 17.03 19.11 17.23
CA GLN A 119 16.13 18.01 17.56
C GLN A 119 15.69 18.03 19.04
N CYS A 120 16.62 18.22 19.98
CA CYS A 120 16.32 18.42 21.40
C CYS A 120 15.37 19.61 21.63
N SER A 121 15.64 20.74 20.97
CA SER A 121 14.79 21.94 21.07
C SER A 121 13.40 21.68 20.52
N TRP A 122 13.30 20.97 19.38
CA TRP A 122 12.01 20.57 18.80
C TRP A 122 11.22 19.67 19.73
N ASP A 123 11.87 18.67 20.34
CA ASP A 123 11.22 17.74 21.26
C ASP A 123 10.81 18.42 22.57
N ASN A 124 11.49 19.52 22.95
CA ASN A 124 11.10 20.44 24.02
C ASN A 124 10.03 21.45 23.59
N GLN A 125 9.51 21.36 22.36
CA GLN A 125 8.52 22.27 21.77
C GLN A 125 9.01 23.71 21.55
N ASP A 126 10.31 23.98 21.70
CA ASP A 126 10.93 25.25 21.31
C ASP A 126 11.26 25.22 19.82
N TYR A 127 10.22 25.35 19.00
CA TYR A 127 10.33 25.29 17.54
C TYR A 127 11.19 26.42 16.98
N THR A 128 11.26 27.57 17.64
CA THR A 128 12.06 28.71 17.20
C THR A 128 13.55 28.39 17.29
N LYS A 129 14.02 27.88 18.44
CA LYS A 129 15.42 27.44 18.59
C LYS A 129 15.74 26.26 17.69
N ALA A 130 14.81 25.32 17.54
CA ALA A 130 14.98 24.20 16.61
C ALA A 130 15.23 24.67 15.17
N MET A 131 14.40 25.59 14.67
CA MET A 131 14.57 26.15 13.33
C MET A 131 15.88 26.93 13.20
N LYS A 132 16.27 27.70 14.24
CA LYS A 132 17.51 28.47 14.24
C LYS A 132 18.74 27.57 14.07
N ALA A 133 18.88 26.54 14.91
CA ALA A 133 20.01 25.60 14.85
C ALA A 133 20.10 24.88 13.48
N TRP A 134 18.95 24.41 12.95
CA TRP A 134 18.93 23.78 11.63
C TRP A 134 19.22 24.76 10.48
N ALA A 135 18.82 26.03 10.61
CA ALA A 135 19.16 27.06 9.63
C ALA A 135 20.65 27.41 9.66
N GLU A 136 21.24 27.57 10.84
CA GLU A 136 22.68 27.81 11.03
C GLU A 136 23.50 26.70 10.36
N MET A 137 23.12 25.43 10.58
CA MET A 137 23.78 24.28 9.96
C MET A 137 23.78 24.34 8.43
N VAL A 138 22.69 24.79 7.82
CA VAL A 138 22.53 24.84 6.35
C VAL A 138 23.19 26.08 5.73
N GLN A 139 23.36 27.14 6.51
CA GLN A 139 24.01 28.38 6.10
C GLN A 139 25.54 28.28 6.17
N ASP A 140 26.07 27.52 7.12
CA ASP A 140 27.50 27.29 7.27
C ASP A 140 28.09 26.52 6.08
N THR A 141 29.24 26.95 5.57
CA THR A 141 29.86 26.43 4.34
C THR A 141 30.31 24.98 4.44
N ASP A 142 30.67 24.51 5.63
CA ASP A 142 31.19 23.18 5.87
C ASP A 142 30.13 22.26 6.47
N TYR A 143 29.34 22.74 7.43
CA TYR A 143 28.28 21.94 8.04
C TYR A 143 27.19 21.60 7.04
N ARG A 144 26.92 22.46 6.05
CA ARG A 144 25.97 22.16 4.96
C ARG A 144 26.40 21.02 4.05
N LYS A 145 27.62 20.49 4.15
CA LYS A 145 28.04 19.28 3.42
C LYS A 145 27.74 18.01 4.21
N HIS A 146 27.50 18.12 5.52
CA HIS A 146 27.27 17.00 6.42
C HIS A 146 25.95 16.27 6.09
N PRO A 147 25.86 14.93 6.19
CA PRO A 147 24.63 14.20 5.87
C PRO A 147 23.38 14.64 6.64
N PHE A 148 23.52 15.10 7.89
CA PHE A 148 22.39 15.64 8.66
C PHE A 148 21.84 16.95 8.08
N ALA A 149 22.59 17.69 7.25
CA ALA A 149 22.09 18.91 6.63
C ALA A 149 20.90 18.60 5.69
N GLY A 150 20.86 17.42 5.08
CA GLY A 150 19.68 16.95 4.33
C GLY A 150 18.44 16.77 5.22
N GLN A 151 18.63 16.31 6.46
CA GLN A 151 17.54 16.21 7.45
C GLN A 151 17.12 17.59 7.96
N ALA A 152 18.07 18.47 8.26
CA ALA A 152 17.82 19.86 8.65
C ALA A 152 17.02 20.61 7.56
N LEU A 153 17.45 20.52 6.30
CA LEU A 153 16.74 21.05 5.13
C LEU A 153 15.30 20.55 5.06
N LYS A 154 15.06 19.26 5.31
CA LYS A 154 13.70 18.70 5.33
C LYS A 154 12.86 19.33 6.44
N ARG A 155 13.41 19.43 7.66
CA ARG A 155 12.71 20.05 8.80
C ARG A 155 12.35 21.50 8.53
N LEU A 156 13.30 22.27 7.97
CA LEU A 156 13.07 23.65 7.53
C LEU A 156 11.99 23.73 6.45
N ALA A 157 12.06 22.88 5.42
CA ALA A 157 11.08 22.82 4.35
C ALA A 157 9.67 22.51 4.88
N ASP A 158 9.53 21.48 5.72
CA ASP A 158 8.26 21.07 6.33
C ASP A 158 7.67 22.20 7.21
N ASN A 159 8.51 22.93 7.94
CA ASN A 159 8.06 24.10 8.70
C ASN A 159 7.61 25.25 7.77
N MET A 160 8.37 25.54 6.71
CA MET A 160 7.96 26.56 5.72
C MET A 160 6.64 26.19 5.02
N MET A 161 6.37 24.90 4.81
CA MET A 161 5.07 24.42 4.32
C MET A 161 3.94 24.72 5.30
N LYS A 162 4.13 24.47 6.61
CA LYS A 162 3.17 24.78 7.67
C LYS A 162 2.88 26.29 7.75
N LEU A 163 3.92 27.10 7.65
CA LEU A 163 3.84 28.56 7.60
C LEU A 163 3.30 29.11 6.27
N LYS A 164 2.90 28.25 5.33
CA LYS A 164 2.43 28.60 3.99
C LYS A 164 3.43 29.39 3.14
N LYS A 165 4.71 29.43 3.55
CA LYS A 165 5.84 30.04 2.81
C LYS A 165 6.34 29.07 1.73
N TYR A 166 5.48 28.76 0.78
CA TYR A 166 5.69 27.65 -0.18
C TYR A 166 6.92 27.81 -1.07
N ASP A 167 7.28 29.03 -1.48
CA ASP A 167 8.48 29.25 -2.31
C ASP A 167 9.76 28.86 -1.55
N LYS A 168 9.87 29.28 -0.29
CA LYS A 168 11.00 28.91 0.58
C LYS A 168 11.05 27.40 0.85
N ALA A 169 9.89 26.77 1.07
CA ALA A 169 9.83 25.31 1.22
C ALA A 169 10.35 24.58 -0.03
N VAL A 170 9.95 25.01 -1.23
CA VAL A 170 10.41 24.45 -2.50
C VAL A 170 11.90 24.66 -2.70
N GLN A 171 12.46 25.80 -2.26
CA GLN A 171 13.90 26.03 -2.29
C GLN A 171 14.64 24.99 -1.46
N TYR A 172 14.27 24.79 -0.19
CA TYR A 172 14.92 23.80 0.67
C TYR A 172 14.75 22.36 0.17
N TYR A 173 13.56 21.97 -0.29
CA TYR A 173 13.38 20.65 -0.92
C TYR A 173 14.27 20.48 -2.15
N SER A 174 14.42 21.54 -2.95
CA SER A 174 15.26 21.51 -4.16
C SER A 174 16.74 21.30 -3.83
N GLU A 175 17.24 21.84 -2.71
CA GLU A 175 18.61 21.60 -2.26
C GLU A 175 18.87 20.12 -1.92
N ILE A 176 17.91 19.46 -1.28
CA ILE A 176 17.97 18.01 -1.01
C ILE A 176 17.99 17.21 -2.32
N ILE A 177 17.12 17.58 -3.26
CA ILE A 177 16.90 16.85 -4.51
C ILE A 177 18.06 16.99 -5.50
N PHE A 178 18.70 18.16 -5.55
CA PHE A 178 19.77 18.46 -6.51
C PHE A 178 21.17 18.22 -5.96
N SER A 179 21.34 18.08 -4.64
CA SER A 179 22.60 17.63 -4.04
C SER A 179 22.80 16.14 -4.24
N LYS A 180 23.88 15.73 -4.92
CA LYS A 180 24.22 14.31 -5.13
C LYS A 180 24.40 13.58 -3.80
N THR A 181 25.03 14.23 -2.82
CA THR A 181 25.27 13.68 -1.48
C THR A 181 23.97 13.44 -0.74
N PHE A 182 23.09 14.43 -0.66
CA PHE A 182 21.82 14.29 0.06
C PHE A 182 20.89 13.32 -0.63
N ARG A 183 20.80 13.39 -1.96
CA ARG A 183 19.94 12.48 -2.73
C ARG A 183 20.33 11.01 -2.53
N LYS A 184 21.63 10.69 -2.46
CA LYS A 184 22.08 9.31 -2.22
C LYS A 184 21.74 8.82 -0.82
N ASN A 185 21.84 9.69 0.18
CA ASN A 185 21.74 9.30 1.60
C ASN A 185 20.34 9.50 2.19
N THR A 186 19.40 10.08 1.44
CA THR A 186 18.03 10.33 1.90
C THR A 186 17.10 9.17 1.51
N PRO A 187 16.30 8.63 2.44
CA PRO A 187 15.33 7.58 2.11
C PRO A 187 14.37 7.99 0.97
N HIS A 188 14.04 7.03 0.08
CA HIS A 188 13.18 7.29 -1.08
C HIS A 188 11.82 7.90 -0.71
N GLY A 189 11.22 7.52 0.42
CA GLY A 189 9.95 8.10 0.87
C GLY A 189 10.05 9.62 1.12
N VAL A 190 11.16 10.07 1.71
CA VAL A 190 11.43 11.49 1.96
C VAL A 190 11.68 12.23 0.65
N LEU A 191 12.49 11.66 -0.24
CA LEU A 191 12.74 12.23 -1.57
C LEU A 191 11.44 12.38 -2.36
N ASN A 192 10.62 11.33 -2.43
CA ASN A 192 9.35 11.37 -3.16
C ASN A 192 8.38 12.41 -2.58
N SER A 193 8.36 12.61 -1.25
CA SER A 193 7.58 13.68 -0.61
C SER A 193 8.08 15.08 -1.00
N ALA A 194 9.39 15.31 -0.95
CA ALA A 194 10.00 16.58 -1.38
C ALA A 194 9.71 16.88 -2.86
N ILE A 195 9.88 15.87 -3.73
CA ILE A 195 9.57 15.95 -5.17
C ILE A 195 8.10 16.28 -5.39
N ALA A 196 7.19 15.60 -4.68
CA ALA A 196 5.75 15.85 -4.79
C ALA A 196 5.41 17.29 -4.42
N ASN A 197 6.04 17.87 -3.39
CA ASN A 197 5.84 19.26 -3.00
C ASN A 197 6.36 20.26 -4.04
N ILE A 198 7.54 20.02 -4.62
CA ILE A 198 8.09 20.83 -5.72
C ILE A 198 7.17 20.80 -6.94
N ILE A 199 6.75 19.60 -7.35
CA ILE A 199 5.86 19.43 -8.50
C ILE A 199 4.51 20.08 -8.23
N TYR A 200 3.89 19.82 -7.07
CA TYR A 200 2.60 20.42 -6.71
C TYR A 200 2.69 21.96 -6.72
N HIS A 201 3.79 22.54 -6.25
CA HIS A 201 3.98 23.97 -6.31
C HIS A 201 3.99 24.48 -7.75
N ASN A 202 4.79 23.87 -8.63
CA ASN A 202 4.94 24.28 -10.04
C ASN A 202 3.74 23.92 -10.93
N VAL A 203 2.91 22.96 -10.50
CA VAL A 203 1.73 22.52 -11.26
C VAL A 203 0.46 23.21 -10.78
N ARG A 204 0.25 23.33 -9.46
CA ARG A 204 -1.02 23.72 -8.83
C ARG A 204 -1.00 25.04 -8.07
N ARG A 205 0.03 25.34 -7.28
CA ARG A 205 0.10 26.60 -6.50
C ARG A 205 0.46 27.79 -7.38
N LYS A 206 1.52 27.64 -8.17
CA LYS A 206 2.02 28.61 -9.15
C LYS A 206 2.28 27.91 -10.48
N PRO A 207 1.22 27.59 -11.25
CA PRO A 207 1.34 26.85 -12.51
C PRO A 207 2.35 27.51 -13.47
N LYS A 208 3.49 26.84 -13.70
CA LYS A 208 4.57 27.30 -14.60
C LYS A 208 5.24 26.10 -15.27
N MET A 209 5.01 25.92 -16.57
CA MET A 209 5.48 24.75 -17.34
C MET A 209 7.00 24.74 -17.43
N GLN A 210 7.62 25.92 -17.58
CA GLN A 210 9.06 26.10 -17.59
C GLN A 210 9.70 25.62 -16.28
N LYS A 211 9.13 25.98 -15.12
CA LYS A 211 9.65 25.55 -13.82
C LYS A 211 9.53 24.05 -13.59
N TYR A 212 8.43 23.43 -14.04
CA TYR A 212 8.32 21.98 -14.05
C TYR A 212 9.38 21.33 -14.97
N MET A 213 9.65 21.92 -16.14
CA MET A 213 10.67 21.43 -17.08
C MET A 213 12.09 21.56 -16.52
N GLU A 214 12.44 22.71 -15.94
CA GLU A 214 13.72 22.95 -15.26
C GLU A 214 13.96 21.90 -14.17
N TYR A 215 12.94 21.68 -13.33
CA TYR A 215 12.97 20.62 -12.32
C TYR A 215 13.19 19.24 -12.96
N TYR A 216 12.39 18.87 -13.97
CA TYR A 216 12.47 17.56 -14.62
C TYR A 216 13.87 17.30 -15.20
N LYS A 217 14.47 18.31 -15.85
CA LYS A 217 15.84 18.24 -16.38
C LYS A 217 16.87 18.00 -15.28
N LYS A 218 16.83 18.84 -14.23
CA LYS A 218 17.83 18.83 -13.17
C LYS A 218 17.71 17.61 -12.26
N ALA A 219 16.49 17.17 -11.97
CA ALA A 219 16.21 15.95 -11.20
C ALA A 219 16.33 14.67 -12.03
N LYS A 220 16.42 14.78 -13.36
CA LYS A 220 16.41 13.67 -14.33
C LYS A 220 15.19 12.75 -14.16
N GLY A 221 14.01 13.36 -14.08
CA GLY A 221 12.74 12.67 -13.89
C GLY A 221 11.82 13.29 -12.83
N VAL A 222 10.87 12.50 -12.34
CA VAL A 222 9.84 12.87 -11.34
C VAL A 222 9.83 11.96 -10.11
N GLY A 223 10.83 11.11 -9.94
CA GLY A 223 10.93 10.16 -8.82
C GLY A 223 12.28 10.26 -8.08
N ALA A 224 12.38 9.57 -6.94
CA ALA A 224 13.60 9.49 -6.14
C ALA A 224 14.80 8.92 -6.91
N THR A 225 14.58 7.96 -7.81
CA THR A 225 15.61 7.41 -8.69
C THR A 225 15.70 8.22 -9.99
N PRO A 226 16.84 8.87 -10.29
CA PRO A 226 17.08 9.48 -11.60
C PRO A 226 17.07 8.44 -12.72
N TRP A 227 16.64 8.82 -13.93
CA TRP A 227 16.79 7.98 -15.13
C TRP A 227 17.28 8.79 -16.33
N GLY A 228 17.62 8.11 -17.43
CA GLY A 228 18.05 8.76 -18.67
C GLY A 228 16.90 9.54 -19.31
N ILE A 229 17.07 10.86 -19.48
CA ILE A 229 16.09 11.73 -20.13
C ILE A 229 16.75 12.58 -21.24
N PRO A 230 16.01 12.91 -22.31
CA PRO A 230 16.47 13.88 -23.31
C PRO A 230 16.71 15.26 -22.66
N GLN A 231 17.82 15.92 -23.00
CA GLN A 231 18.13 17.26 -22.48
C GLN A 231 17.55 18.40 -23.34
N LYS A 232 17.29 18.12 -24.62
CA LYS A 232 16.72 19.03 -25.61
C LYS A 232 15.33 18.54 -26.04
N ASN A 233 14.50 19.45 -26.55
CA ASN A 233 13.20 19.15 -27.15
C ASN A 233 12.23 18.34 -26.25
N LEU A 234 12.29 18.54 -24.93
CA LEU A 234 11.40 17.86 -23.98
C LEU A 234 9.92 18.09 -24.27
N GLU A 235 9.56 19.21 -24.89
CA GLU A 235 8.18 19.50 -25.30
C GLU A 235 7.64 18.52 -26.35
N ASN A 236 8.51 17.74 -27.00
CA ASN A 236 8.14 16.64 -27.90
C ASN A 236 8.30 15.26 -27.26
N ASP A 237 8.94 15.16 -26.09
CA ASP A 237 9.21 13.89 -25.41
C ASP A 237 7.92 13.27 -24.83
N PRO A 238 7.52 12.06 -25.26
CA PRO A 238 6.29 11.42 -24.78
C PRO A 238 6.28 11.19 -23.27
N THR A 239 7.43 10.82 -22.69
CA THR A 239 7.56 10.48 -21.27
C THR A 239 7.40 11.69 -20.38
N TYR A 240 8.09 12.78 -20.70
CA TYR A 240 7.96 14.08 -20.03
C TYR A 240 6.50 14.58 -20.07
N LEU A 241 5.90 14.61 -21.26
CA LEU A 241 4.54 15.10 -21.44
C LEU A 241 3.50 14.20 -20.77
N SER A 242 3.71 12.89 -20.74
CA SER A 242 2.87 11.95 -19.99
C SER A 242 2.92 12.25 -18.49
N ASN A 243 4.13 12.39 -17.93
CA ASN A 243 4.31 12.73 -16.51
C ASN A 243 3.69 14.09 -16.17
N LEU A 244 3.89 15.11 -17.01
CA LEU A 244 3.31 16.43 -16.81
C LEU A 244 1.78 16.37 -16.79
N ARG A 245 1.16 15.75 -17.80
CA ARG A 245 -0.31 15.62 -17.88
C ARG A 245 -0.87 14.82 -16.71
N ALA A 246 -0.19 13.75 -16.28
CA ALA A 246 -0.58 12.99 -15.10
C ALA A 246 -0.61 13.86 -13.83
N HIS A 247 0.39 14.72 -13.62
CA HIS A 247 0.39 15.68 -12.50
C HIS A 247 -0.69 16.76 -12.65
N VAL A 248 -0.94 17.25 -13.87
CA VAL A 248 -2.00 18.22 -14.13
C VAL A 248 -3.37 17.64 -13.75
N TRP A 249 -3.64 16.38 -14.07
CA TRP A 249 -4.86 15.71 -13.65
C TRP A 249 -4.90 15.42 -12.15
N ARG A 250 -3.81 14.88 -11.59
CA ARG A 250 -3.71 14.55 -10.16
C ARG A 250 -4.01 15.75 -9.26
N TYR A 251 -3.56 16.94 -9.66
CA TYR A 251 -3.75 18.16 -8.87
C TYR A 251 -4.87 19.07 -9.37
N GLY A 252 -5.61 18.62 -10.40
CA GLY A 252 -6.74 19.34 -11.00
C GLY A 252 -8.09 19.07 -10.34
N GLY A 253 -8.12 18.50 -9.13
CA GLY A 253 -9.34 18.36 -8.34
C GLY A 253 -9.76 19.71 -7.73
N PHE A 254 -11.02 20.08 -7.91
CA PHE A 254 -11.62 21.30 -7.36
C PHE A 254 -13.02 20.97 -6.84
N GLN A 255 -13.42 21.62 -5.74
CA GLN A 255 -14.77 21.52 -5.23
C GLN A 255 -15.77 22.23 -6.15
N GLN A 256 -17.06 21.88 -6.04
CA GLN A 256 -18.11 22.42 -6.91
C GLN A 256 -18.22 23.96 -6.85
N HIS A 257 -17.90 24.56 -5.70
CA HIS A 257 -17.90 26.02 -5.50
C HIS A 257 -16.63 26.72 -6.05
N GLU A 258 -15.54 25.99 -6.33
CA GLU A 258 -14.26 26.54 -6.81
C GLU A 258 -14.19 26.65 -8.35
N LYS A 259 -15.30 26.94 -9.02
CA LYS A 259 -15.39 26.91 -10.51
C LYS A 259 -14.37 27.86 -11.17
N GLY A 260 -14.16 29.05 -10.61
CA GLY A 260 -13.19 30.03 -11.12
C GLY A 260 -11.73 29.57 -11.00
N ASN A 261 -11.36 28.97 -9.88
CA ASN A 261 -10.01 28.40 -9.67
C ASN A 261 -9.72 27.29 -10.66
N ARG A 262 -10.70 26.40 -10.87
CA ARG A 262 -10.62 25.33 -11.84
C ARG A 262 -10.47 25.84 -13.27
N ALA A 263 -11.29 26.83 -13.66
CA ALA A 263 -11.24 27.42 -14.99
C ALA A 263 -9.87 28.05 -15.27
N SER A 264 -9.32 28.78 -14.29
CA SER A 264 -7.99 29.39 -14.39
C SER A 264 -6.89 28.33 -14.51
N TYR A 265 -6.93 27.29 -13.67
CA TYR A 265 -5.96 26.21 -13.66
C TYR A 265 -5.92 25.43 -14.98
N TYR A 266 -7.06 24.89 -15.41
CA TYR A 266 -7.13 24.13 -16.65
C TYR A 266 -6.96 25.04 -17.88
N GLY A 267 -7.38 26.31 -17.80
CA GLY A 267 -7.15 27.30 -18.86
C GLY A 267 -5.68 27.53 -19.14
N TYR A 268 -4.87 27.68 -18.08
CA TYR A 268 -3.42 27.79 -18.21
C TYR A 268 -2.81 26.54 -18.88
N TRP A 269 -3.09 25.35 -18.36
CA TRP A 269 -2.50 24.10 -18.87
C TRP A 269 -2.98 23.77 -20.28
N TYR A 270 -4.27 23.97 -20.58
CA TYR A 270 -4.82 23.82 -21.93
C TYR A 270 -4.11 24.72 -22.93
N LYS A 271 -3.93 26.01 -22.62
CA LYS A 271 -3.23 26.96 -23.50
C LYS A 271 -1.79 26.53 -23.80
N LYS A 272 -1.08 25.97 -22.81
CA LYS A 272 0.31 25.51 -22.98
C LYS A 272 0.43 24.18 -23.72
N LEU A 273 -0.49 23.24 -23.49
CA LEU A 273 -0.39 21.87 -24.02
C LEU A 273 -1.07 21.70 -25.38
N LYS A 274 -2.13 22.46 -25.69
CA LYS A 274 -2.88 22.36 -26.96
C LYS A 274 -2.02 22.41 -28.24
N PRO A 275 -1.05 23.33 -28.38
CA PRO A 275 -0.28 23.43 -29.63
C PRO A 275 0.75 22.30 -29.80
N LEU A 276 1.04 21.52 -28.76
CA LEU A 276 2.05 20.46 -28.79
C LEU A 276 1.47 19.16 -29.33
N ARG A 277 2.32 18.33 -29.94
CA ARG A 277 1.98 16.97 -30.42
C ARG A 277 0.62 16.90 -31.14
N THR A 278 0.37 17.78 -32.09
CA THR A 278 -0.92 17.89 -32.78
C THR A 278 -1.33 16.62 -33.54
N LYS A 279 -0.34 15.82 -34.00
CA LYS A 279 -0.54 14.53 -34.66
C LYS A 279 -0.80 13.35 -33.70
N ASP A 280 -0.57 13.53 -32.40
CA ASP A 280 -0.79 12.49 -31.39
C ASP A 280 -2.24 12.54 -30.88
N THR A 281 -3.04 11.60 -31.35
CA THR A 281 -4.48 11.53 -31.05
C THR A 281 -4.78 11.39 -29.56
N PHE A 282 -4.07 10.50 -28.85
CA PHE A 282 -4.34 10.26 -27.43
C PHE A 282 -3.95 11.47 -26.58
N TYR A 283 -2.82 12.09 -26.89
CA TYR A 283 -2.40 13.34 -26.27
C TYR A 283 -3.46 14.44 -26.48
N GLN A 284 -3.91 14.64 -27.72
CA GLN A 284 -4.85 15.70 -28.06
C GLN A 284 -6.24 15.48 -27.45
N LEU A 285 -6.71 14.23 -27.34
CA LEU A 285 -7.95 13.90 -26.62
C LEU A 285 -7.86 14.21 -25.12
N ASP A 286 -6.71 13.94 -24.51
CA ASP A 286 -6.49 14.29 -23.10
C ASP A 286 -6.47 15.82 -22.88
N VAL A 287 -5.80 16.55 -23.76
CA VAL A 287 -5.80 18.02 -23.72
C VAL A 287 -7.20 18.60 -23.99
N ALA A 288 -7.97 18.02 -24.91
CA ALA A 288 -9.37 18.44 -25.14
C ALA A 288 -10.22 18.28 -23.86
N LYS A 289 -10.01 17.21 -23.08
CA LYS A 289 -10.66 17.04 -21.77
C LYS A 289 -10.25 18.12 -20.77
N MET A 290 -9.00 18.58 -20.79
CA MET A 290 -8.60 19.74 -19.98
C MET A 290 -9.37 21.01 -20.39
N GLY A 291 -9.56 21.22 -21.69
CA GLY A 291 -10.40 22.31 -22.22
C GLY A 291 -11.86 22.21 -21.74
N PHE A 292 -12.43 21.01 -21.76
CA PHE A 292 -13.75 20.73 -21.19
C PHE A 292 -13.85 21.12 -19.71
N SER A 293 -12.84 20.79 -18.90
CA SER A 293 -12.80 21.09 -17.46
C SER A 293 -12.79 22.59 -17.13
N ILE A 294 -12.58 23.48 -18.11
CA ILE A 294 -12.64 24.94 -17.89
C ILE A 294 -14.08 25.38 -17.61
N LYS A 295 -15.02 25.02 -18.49
CA LYS A 295 -16.43 25.49 -18.45
C LYS A 295 -17.49 24.38 -18.43
N TYR A 296 -17.09 23.11 -18.56
CA TYR A 296 -17.98 21.95 -18.73
C TYR A 296 -18.94 22.09 -19.92
N ASN A 297 -18.52 22.84 -20.94
CA ASN A 297 -19.27 22.96 -22.17
C ASN A 297 -19.06 21.70 -23.02
N LYS A 298 -20.04 20.80 -22.96
CA LYS A 298 -20.04 19.54 -23.71
C LYS A 298 -20.05 19.76 -25.23
N ILE A 299 -20.75 20.80 -25.72
CA ILE A 299 -20.84 21.11 -27.15
C ILE A 299 -19.45 21.39 -27.71
N ASN A 300 -18.71 22.31 -27.10
CA ASN A 300 -17.36 22.67 -27.54
C ASN A 300 -16.38 21.50 -27.42
N TYR A 301 -16.48 20.72 -26.33
CA TYR A 301 -15.63 19.55 -26.14
C TYR A 301 -15.84 18.51 -27.26
N PHE A 302 -17.09 18.18 -27.58
CA PHE A 302 -17.38 17.22 -28.63
C PHE A 302 -17.02 17.73 -30.03
N ALA A 303 -17.15 19.04 -30.28
CA ALA A 303 -16.65 19.67 -31.49
C ALA A 303 -15.12 19.54 -31.62
N ASP A 304 -14.38 19.78 -30.53
CA ASP A 304 -12.92 19.58 -30.48
C ASP A 304 -12.54 18.11 -30.73
N VAL A 305 -13.24 17.15 -30.11
CA VAL A 305 -13.03 15.71 -30.33
C VAL A 305 -13.23 15.34 -31.80
N ASN A 306 -14.28 15.86 -32.45
CA ASN A 306 -14.54 15.59 -33.87
C ASN A 306 -13.47 16.23 -34.77
N LYS A 307 -12.99 17.43 -34.42
CA LYS A 307 -11.87 18.08 -35.13
C LYS A 307 -10.59 17.25 -35.03
N ILE A 308 -10.29 16.69 -33.86
CA ILE A 308 -9.13 15.81 -33.65
C ILE A 308 -9.25 14.54 -34.49
N PHE A 309 -10.43 13.91 -34.49
CA PHE A 309 -10.72 12.72 -35.29
C PHE A 309 -10.48 12.94 -36.78
N LYS A 310 -11.02 14.03 -37.33
CA LYS A 310 -10.85 14.37 -38.76
C LYS A 310 -9.40 14.68 -39.11
N ARG A 311 -8.68 15.41 -38.24
CA ARG A 311 -7.30 15.85 -38.50
C ARG A 311 -6.30 14.69 -38.50
N ASN A 312 -6.44 13.75 -37.57
CA ASN A 312 -5.44 12.70 -37.34
C ASN A 312 -5.92 11.32 -37.81
N TYR A 313 -6.83 11.28 -38.77
CA TYR A 313 -7.50 10.06 -39.22
C TYR A 313 -6.51 9.03 -39.77
N ASP A 314 -6.50 7.83 -39.17
CA ASP A 314 -5.63 6.73 -39.58
C ASP A 314 -6.38 5.76 -40.50
N LYS A 315 -6.04 5.79 -41.80
CA LYS A 315 -6.62 4.88 -42.80
C LYS A 315 -6.11 3.45 -42.67
N LYS A 316 -4.88 3.24 -42.18
CA LYS A 316 -4.23 1.93 -42.10
C LYS A 316 -4.80 1.10 -40.95
N HIS A 317 -5.06 1.72 -39.81
CA HIS A 317 -5.63 1.08 -38.62
C HIS A 317 -7.05 1.58 -38.32
N HIS A 318 -7.85 1.75 -39.37
CA HIS A 318 -9.17 2.40 -39.35
C HIS A 318 -10.06 2.01 -38.16
N ASN A 319 -10.39 0.72 -37.99
CA ASN A 319 -11.28 0.27 -36.92
C ASN A 319 -10.71 0.55 -35.52
N ASP A 320 -9.42 0.29 -35.29
CA ASP A 320 -8.78 0.57 -33.99
C ASP A 320 -8.77 2.06 -33.70
N TYR A 321 -8.54 2.88 -34.72
CA TYR A 321 -8.60 4.33 -34.62
C TYR A 321 -9.99 4.79 -34.20
N VAL A 322 -11.05 4.40 -34.94
CA VAL A 322 -12.44 4.75 -34.60
C VAL A 322 -12.82 4.26 -33.19
N ILE A 323 -12.47 3.02 -32.84
CA ILE A 323 -12.77 2.43 -31.53
C ILE A 323 -12.15 3.24 -30.39
N SER A 324 -10.96 3.82 -30.59
CA SER A 324 -10.23 4.57 -29.56
C SER A 324 -10.95 5.85 -29.10
N PHE A 325 -11.89 6.39 -29.89
CA PHE A 325 -12.59 7.63 -29.59
C PHE A 325 -13.84 7.45 -28.71
N PHE A 326 -14.49 6.29 -28.73
CA PHE A 326 -15.74 6.10 -27.97
C PHE A 326 -15.66 6.50 -26.49
N PRO A 327 -14.57 6.21 -25.73
CA PRO A 327 -14.47 6.67 -24.34
C PRO A 327 -14.56 8.19 -24.18
N ALA A 328 -14.09 8.96 -25.18
CA ALA A 328 -14.19 10.42 -25.18
C ALA A 328 -15.60 10.91 -25.52
N LEU A 329 -16.45 10.08 -26.13
CA LEU A 329 -17.82 10.39 -26.57
C LEU A 329 -18.90 10.06 -25.53
N LYS A 330 -18.51 9.60 -24.33
CA LYS A 330 -19.46 9.22 -23.27
C LYS A 330 -20.48 10.34 -23.00
N GLY A 331 -21.76 10.00 -23.07
CA GLY A 331 -22.86 10.94 -22.87
C GLY A 331 -23.28 11.75 -24.11
N ASN A 332 -22.76 11.41 -25.31
CA ASN A 332 -23.22 11.95 -26.58
C ASN A 332 -23.65 10.82 -27.53
N ALA A 333 -24.92 10.41 -27.43
CA ALA A 333 -25.47 9.31 -28.22
C ALA A 333 -25.37 9.59 -29.73
N MET A 334 -25.56 10.83 -30.18
CA MET A 334 -25.52 11.21 -31.59
C MET A 334 -24.14 10.96 -32.21
N LEU A 335 -23.07 11.42 -31.57
CA LEU A 335 -21.70 11.19 -32.06
C LEU A 335 -21.26 9.74 -31.90
N ILE A 336 -21.69 9.04 -30.85
CA ILE A 336 -21.46 7.60 -30.71
C ILE A 336 -22.03 6.89 -31.94
N MET A 337 -23.29 7.18 -32.31
CA MET A 337 -23.90 6.62 -33.51
C MET A 337 -23.15 7.00 -34.79
N GLU A 338 -22.71 8.25 -34.92
CA GLU A 338 -21.95 8.70 -36.10
C GLU A 338 -20.63 7.94 -36.25
N TYR A 339 -19.87 7.77 -35.17
CA TYR A 339 -18.60 7.05 -35.18
C TYR A 339 -18.82 5.55 -35.37
N PHE A 340 -19.86 5.01 -34.76
CA PHE A 340 -20.22 3.61 -34.92
C PHE A 340 -20.56 3.25 -36.36
N LYS A 341 -21.27 4.13 -37.10
CA LYS A 341 -21.50 3.97 -38.56
C LYS A 341 -20.21 3.90 -39.38
N LYS A 342 -19.08 4.40 -38.86
CA LYS A 342 -17.78 4.33 -39.53
C LYS A 342 -17.08 2.99 -39.30
N ILE A 343 -17.54 2.14 -38.37
CA ILE A 343 -16.94 0.82 -38.13
C ILE A 343 -17.15 -0.07 -39.36
N GLN A 344 -16.04 -0.60 -39.89
CA GLN A 344 -16.04 -1.53 -41.01
C GLN A 344 -16.10 -2.96 -40.48
N PHE A 345 -17.32 -3.50 -40.29
CA PHE A 345 -17.53 -4.83 -39.72
C PHE A 345 -16.89 -5.96 -40.52
N ASN A 346 -16.80 -5.83 -41.84
CA ASN A 346 -16.18 -6.86 -42.71
C ASN A 346 -14.69 -7.06 -42.40
N ASN A 347 -14.02 -6.00 -41.91
CA ASN A 347 -12.59 -5.99 -41.56
C ASN A 347 -12.36 -5.98 -40.03
N LEU A 348 -13.39 -6.27 -39.24
CA LEU A 348 -13.32 -6.22 -37.78
C LEU A 348 -12.88 -7.59 -37.23
N SER A 349 -11.70 -7.66 -36.62
CA SER A 349 -11.23 -8.89 -35.99
C SER A 349 -12.07 -9.26 -34.76
N LEU A 350 -12.02 -10.53 -34.35
CA LEU A 350 -12.73 -11.01 -33.16
C LEU A 350 -12.37 -10.19 -31.91
N ASN A 351 -11.07 -9.95 -31.69
CA ASN A 351 -10.57 -9.18 -30.56
C ASN A 351 -10.99 -7.71 -30.62
N GLN A 352 -11.00 -7.10 -31.80
CA GLN A 352 -11.48 -5.73 -31.98
C GLN A 352 -12.97 -5.62 -31.68
N ASN A 353 -13.80 -6.60 -32.10
CA ASN A 353 -15.23 -6.59 -31.80
C ASN A 353 -15.50 -6.77 -30.29
N VAL A 354 -14.79 -7.68 -29.60
CA VAL A 354 -14.85 -7.82 -28.14
C VAL A 354 -14.48 -6.50 -27.44
N LYS A 355 -13.42 -5.84 -27.90
CA LYS A 355 -12.98 -4.54 -27.37
C LYS A 355 -14.04 -3.45 -27.60
N LEU A 356 -14.62 -3.39 -28.81
CA LEU A 356 -15.70 -2.47 -29.16
C LEU A 356 -16.91 -2.68 -28.24
N ILE A 357 -17.41 -3.90 -28.08
CA ILE A 357 -18.54 -4.23 -27.19
C ILE A 357 -18.27 -3.75 -25.76
N ARG A 358 -17.09 -4.05 -25.20
CA ARG A 358 -16.71 -3.62 -23.85
C ARG A 358 -16.69 -2.10 -23.70
N ILE A 359 -16.24 -1.38 -24.71
CA ILE A 359 -16.21 0.08 -24.70
C ILE A 359 -17.64 0.64 -24.83
N LEU A 360 -18.46 0.09 -25.73
CA LEU A 360 -19.85 0.48 -25.94
C LEU A 360 -20.70 0.30 -24.66
N LEU A 361 -20.49 -0.82 -23.95
CA LEU A 361 -21.10 -1.06 -22.63
C LEU A 361 -20.73 0.03 -21.62
N LYS A 362 -19.45 0.42 -21.55
CA LYS A 362 -18.97 1.47 -20.63
C LYS A 362 -19.52 2.86 -20.94
N VAL A 363 -19.85 3.14 -22.21
CA VAL A 363 -20.42 4.43 -22.62
C VAL A 363 -21.95 4.42 -22.67
N GLY A 364 -22.59 3.27 -22.43
CA GLY A 364 -24.06 3.13 -22.36
C GLY A 364 -24.76 3.03 -23.73
N ALA A 365 -24.04 2.62 -24.78
CA ALA A 365 -24.52 2.57 -26.15
C ALA A 365 -25.27 1.26 -26.46
N LYS A 366 -26.50 1.11 -25.93
CA LYS A 366 -27.24 -0.17 -25.90
C LYS A 366 -27.49 -0.76 -27.30
N LYS A 367 -27.97 0.05 -28.25
CA LYS A 367 -28.30 -0.40 -29.62
C LYS A 367 -27.04 -0.84 -30.38
N GLU A 368 -25.95 -0.12 -30.19
CA GLU A 368 -24.65 -0.40 -30.80
C GLU A 368 -24.05 -1.69 -30.22
N VAL A 369 -24.21 -1.93 -28.91
CA VAL A 369 -23.84 -3.21 -28.28
C VAL A 369 -24.58 -4.37 -28.92
N GLU A 370 -25.90 -4.26 -29.09
CA GLU A 370 -26.73 -5.30 -29.73
C GLU A 370 -26.24 -5.60 -31.15
N LEU A 371 -25.99 -4.57 -31.97
CA LEU A 371 -25.47 -4.79 -33.32
C LEU A 371 -24.07 -5.41 -33.31
N SER A 372 -23.14 -4.93 -32.48
CA SER A 372 -21.79 -5.51 -32.39
C SER A 372 -21.79 -6.96 -31.94
N VAL A 373 -22.63 -7.31 -30.94
CA VAL A 373 -22.84 -8.68 -30.48
C VAL A 373 -23.45 -9.53 -31.59
N SER A 374 -24.40 -8.98 -32.37
CA SER A 374 -25.01 -9.72 -33.49
C SER A 374 -23.97 -10.16 -34.53
N LYS A 375 -22.94 -9.33 -34.76
CA LYS A 375 -21.85 -9.59 -35.71
C LYS A 375 -20.66 -10.36 -35.09
N LEU A 376 -20.70 -10.69 -33.81
CA LEU A 376 -19.62 -11.38 -33.10
C LEU A 376 -19.64 -12.89 -33.38
N LYS A 377 -18.51 -13.46 -33.84
CA LYS A 377 -18.33 -14.91 -34.00
C LYS A 377 -18.14 -15.59 -32.63
N ALA A 378 -19.22 -15.69 -31.86
CA ALA A 378 -19.22 -16.11 -30.46
C ALA A 378 -18.72 -17.55 -30.26
N GLU A 379 -18.97 -18.42 -31.24
CA GLU A 379 -18.49 -19.80 -31.29
C GLU A 379 -16.95 -19.92 -31.32
N LYS A 380 -16.26 -18.84 -31.70
CA LYS A 380 -14.77 -18.78 -31.73
C LYS A 380 -14.15 -18.22 -30.45
N LEU A 381 -14.94 -17.77 -29.48
CA LEU A 381 -14.42 -17.19 -28.23
C LEU A 381 -13.92 -18.29 -27.27
N SER A 382 -12.97 -17.97 -26.41
CA SER A 382 -12.68 -18.82 -25.24
C SER A 382 -13.79 -18.70 -24.19
N ALA A 383 -13.94 -19.70 -23.32
CA ALA A 383 -14.94 -19.67 -22.24
C ALA A 383 -14.79 -18.41 -21.37
N SER A 384 -13.56 -18.07 -21.00
CA SER A 384 -13.26 -16.89 -20.18
C SER A 384 -13.73 -15.57 -20.83
N VAL A 385 -13.44 -15.37 -22.12
CA VAL A 385 -13.85 -14.15 -22.82
C VAL A 385 -15.36 -14.10 -23.00
N LEU A 386 -15.99 -15.23 -23.37
CA LEU A 386 -17.43 -15.32 -23.50
C LEU A 386 -18.13 -15.05 -22.16
N ASN A 387 -17.68 -15.67 -21.07
CA ASN A 387 -18.24 -15.48 -19.73
C ASN A 387 -18.13 -14.01 -19.28
N SER A 388 -16.95 -13.40 -19.48
CA SER A 388 -16.73 -11.98 -19.18
C SER A 388 -17.70 -11.06 -19.94
N LEU A 389 -17.96 -11.35 -21.22
CA LEU A 389 -18.92 -10.58 -22.02
C LEU A 389 -20.37 -10.81 -21.58
N VAL A 390 -20.76 -12.06 -21.39
CA VAL A 390 -22.09 -12.45 -20.90
C VAL A 390 -22.38 -11.73 -19.59
N PHE A 391 -21.48 -11.80 -18.62
CA PHE A 391 -21.61 -11.12 -17.33
C PHE A 391 -21.76 -9.60 -17.48
N SER A 392 -20.92 -8.99 -18.33
CA SER A 392 -20.94 -7.53 -18.54
C SER A 392 -22.24 -7.06 -19.22
N ILE A 393 -22.78 -7.87 -20.12
CA ILE A 393 -24.02 -7.58 -20.85
C ILE A 393 -25.24 -7.84 -19.96
N TRP A 394 -25.20 -8.85 -19.10
CA TRP A 394 -26.35 -9.36 -18.34
C TRP A 394 -27.12 -8.28 -17.59
N ASN A 395 -26.41 -7.41 -16.87
CA ASN A 395 -27.02 -6.34 -16.08
C ASN A 395 -27.74 -5.30 -16.96
N SER A 396 -27.37 -5.18 -18.23
CA SER A 396 -27.94 -4.21 -19.18
C SER A 396 -29.00 -4.80 -20.10
N ASN A 397 -28.84 -6.05 -20.53
CA ASN A 397 -29.75 -6.78 -21.42
C ASN A 397 -29.54 -8.30 -21.24
N ALA A 398 -30.31 -8.91 -20.34
CA ALA A 398 -30.22 -10.34 -20.05
C ALA A 398 -30.58 -11.22 -21.27
N THR A 399 -31.55 -10.81 -22.08
CA THR A 399 -31.96 -11.54 -23.29
C THR A 399 -30.81 -11.64 -24.30
N LEU A 400 -30.10 -10.53 -24.53
CA LEU A 400 -28.92 -10.51 -25.39
C LEU A 400 -27.80 -11.41 -24.85
N ALA A 401 -27.58 -11.39 -23.53
CA ALA A 401 -26.58 -12.23 -22.89
C ALA A 401 -26.89 -13.73 -23.04
N LYS A 402 -28.16 -14.13 -22.88
CA LYS A 402 -28.63 -15.51 -23.12
C LYS A 402 -28.43 -15.94 -24.57
N ASN A 403 -28.80 -15.08 -25.52
CA ASN A 403 -28.58 -15.34 -26.95
C ASN A 403 -27.08 -15.50 -27.28
N LEU A 404 -26.22 -14.70 -26.66
CA LEU A 404 -24.77 -14.79 -26.80
C LEU A 404 -24.23 -16.13 -26.26
N MET A 405 -24.72 -16.58 -25.11
CA MET A 405 -24.38 -17.91 -24.55
C MET A 405 -24.75 -19.03 -25.52
N HIS A 406 -25.97 -19.01 -26.06
CA HIS A 406 -26.43 -20.00 -27.04
C HIS A 406 -25.53 -20.05 -28.27
N ARG A 407 -25.24 -18.88 -28.87
CA ARG A 407 -24.32 -18.77 -30.03
C ARG A 407 -22.88 -19.20 -29.72
N GLY A 408 -22.46 -19.06 -28.47
CA GLY A 408 -21.15 -19.53 -28.00
C GLY A 408 -20.97 -21.05 -27.96
N ARG A 409 -22.07 -21.81 -28.14
CA ARG A 409 -22.13 -23.28 -28.14
C ARG A 409 -21.58 -23.87 -26.85
N LEU A 410 -22.20 -23.55 -25.71
CA LEU A 410 -21.67 -23.90 -24.38
C LEU A 410 -21.33 -25.38 -24.17
N LYS A 411 -22.01 -26.31 -24.85
CA LYS A 411 -21.75 -27.76 -24.80
C LYS A 411 -20.32 -28.17 -25.19
N ARG A 412 -19.57 -27.31 -25.88
CA ARG A 412 -18.16 -27.56 -26.25
C ARG A 412 -17.18 -27.33 -25.10
N PHE A 413 -17.61 -26.64 -24.04
CA PHE A 413 -16.76 -26.31 -22.91
C PHE A 413 -16.73 -27.43 -21.88
N THR A 414 -15.72 -27.41 -21.03
CA THR A 414 -15.59 -28.32 -19.89
C THR A 414 -16.60 -27.97 -18.79
N ASP A 415 -16.91 -28.91 -17.90
CA ASP A 415 -17.85 -28.67 -16.80
C ASP A 415 -17.35 -27.56 -15.85
N VAL A 416 -16.03 -27.43 -15.67
CA VAL A 416 -15.41 -26.34 -14.89
C VAL A 416 -15.66 -24.98 -15.55
N GLU A 417 -15.55 -24.91 -16.87
CA GLU A 417 -15.84 -23.69 -17.63
C GLU A 417 -17.34 -23.37 -17.58
N ILE A 418 -18.22 -24.36 -17.76
CA ILE A 418 -19.69 -24.19 -17.61
C ILE A 418 -20.02 -23.68 -16.21
N ASN A 419 -19.37 -24.21 -15.17
CA ASN A 419 -19.56 -23.77 -13.79
C ASN A 419 -19.15 -22.30 -13.62
N SER A 420 -18.10 -21.85 -14.30
CA SER A 420 -17.70 -20.43 -14.27
C SER A 420 -18.80 -19.50 -14.80
N PHE A 421 -19.61 -19.94 -15.76
CA PHE A 421 -20.82 -19.20 -16.18
C PHE A 421 -21.87 -19.24 -15.07
N ALA A 422 -22.16 -20.42 -14.52
CA ALA A 422 -23.18 -20.61 -13.47
C ALA A 422 -22.88 -19.73 -12.25
N SER A 423 -21.66 -19.80 -11.71
CA SER A 423 -21.22 -19.00 -10.56
C SER A 423 -21.36 -17.50 -10.78
N SER A 424 -21.12 -17.01 -12.00
CA SER A 424 -21.27 -15.58 -12.33
C SER A 424 -22.74 -15.11 -12.28
N LEU A 425 -23.68 -16.04 -12.40
CA LEU A 425 -25.12 -15.80 -12.48
C LEU A 425 -25.90 -16.17 -11.22
N TRP A 426 -25.24 -16.69 -10.17
CA TRP A 426 -25.87 -17.12 -8.92
C TRP A 426 -26.89 -16.11 -8.36
N THR A 427 -26.53 -14.84 -8.32
CA THR A 427 -27.41 -13.78 -7.78
C THR A 427 -28.28 -13.09 -8.82
N ARG A 428 -28.23 -13.53 -10.09
CA ARG A 428 -28.85 -12.82 -11.24
C ARG A 428 -29.96 -13.61 -11.90
N ASP A 429 -29.74 -14.88 -12.17
CA ASP A 429 -30.72 -15.72 -12.86
C ASP A 429 -30.67 -17.17 -12.35
N PRO A 430 -31.39 -17.46 -11.25
CA PRO A 430 -31.48 -18.80 -10.69
C PRO A 430 -31.91 -19.88 -11.68
N ARG A 431 -32.77 -19.54 -12.65
CA ARG A 431 -33.25 -20.51 -13.65
C ARG A 431 -32.12 -20.87 -14.63
N MET A 432 -31.35 -19.90 -15.07
CA MET A 432 -30.19 -20.14 -15.93
C MET A 432 -29.10 -20.93 -15.21
N VAL A 433 -28.85 -20.66 -13.93
CA VAL A 433 -27.89 -21.44 -13.11
C VAL A 433 -28.25 -22.92 -13.12
N GLU A 434 -29.52 -23.25 -12.89
CA GLU A 434 -30.01 -24.63 -12.93
C GLU A 434 -29.88 -25.26 -14.33
N GLN A 435 -30.19 -24.51 -15.39
CA GLN A 435 -29.96 -24.97 -16.76
C GLN A 435 -28.48 -25.31 -17.01
N LEU A 436 -27.56 -24.46 -16.54
CA LEU A 436 -26.12 -24.69 -16.71
C LEU A 436 -25.64 -25.91 -15.93
N TYR A 437 -26.13 -26.15 -14.72
CA TYR A 437 -25.83 -27.39 -13.98
C TYR A 437 -26.36 -28.62 -14.70
N SER A 438 -27.58 -28.57 -15.28
CA SER A 438 -28.12 -29.69 -16.07
C SER A 438 -27.33 -29.98 -17.36
N MET A 439 -26.54 -29.01 -17.85
CA MET A 439 -25.72 -29.16 -19.05
C MET A 439 -24.36 -29.82 -18.80
N MET A 440 -23.91 -29.88 -17.55
CA MET A 440 -22.63 -30.49 -17.19
C MET A 440 -22.68 -32.01 -17.42
N LYS A 441 -21.57 -32.58 -17.87
CA LYS A 441 -21.47 -34.02 -18.13
C LYS A 441 -21.33 -34.80 -16.83
N ASP A 442 -20.45 -34.35 -15.95
CA ASP A 442 -20.27 -34.88 -14.59
C ASP A 442 -21.38 -34.33 -13.68
N GLN A 443 -22.44 -35.12 -13.50
CA GLN A 443 -23.58 -34.76 -12.65
C GLN A 443 -23.23 -34.73 -11.16
N ASP A 444 -22.21 -35.47 -10.73
CA ASP A 444 -21.75 -35.43 -9.34
C ASP A 444 -21.03 -34.11 -9.06
N TYR A 445 -20.17 -33.68 -9.99
CA TYR A 445 -19.57 -32.34 -9.95
C TYR A 445 -20.64 -31.24 -9.99
N ALA A 446 -21.62 -31.35 -10.89
CA ALA A 446 -22.71 -30.39 -11.00
C ALA A 446 -23.51 -30.26 -9.69
N ASN A 447 -23.89 -31.39 -9.09
CA ASN A 447 -24.60 -31.42 -7.82
C ASN A 447 -23.76 -30.86 -6.67
N PHE A 448 -22.45 -31.12 -6.65
CA PHE A 448 -21.55 -30.53 -5.66
C PHE A 448 -21.47 -28.99 -5.80
N GLN A 449 -21.35 -28.46 -7.02
CA GLN A 449 -21.40 -27.00 -7.23
C GLN A 449 -22.77 -26.41 -6.88
N ARG A 450 -23.85 -27.13 -7.21
CA ARG A 450 -25.22 -26.76 -6.86
C ARG A 450 -25.46 -26.72 -5.35
N LEU A 451 -24.86 -27.62 -4.58
CA LEU A 451 -24.88 -27.59 -3.12
C LEU A 451 -24.32 -26.26 -2.60
N GLY A 452 -23.14 -25.85 -3.08
CA GLY A 452 -22.54 -24.57 -2.74
C GLY A 452 -23.43 -23.37 -3.11
N TYR A 453 -24.05 -23.42 -4.29
CA TYR A 453 -25.02 -22.42 -4.74
C TYR A 453 -26.22 -22.34 -3.80
N LEU A 454 -26.92 -23.45 -3.52
CA LEU A 454 -28.09 -23.48 -2.63
C LEU A 454 -27.76 -22.98 -1.23
N ALA A 455 -26.60 -23.36 -0.69
CA ALA A 455 -26.10 -22.88 0.59
C ALA A 455 -25.91 -21.35 0.57
N SER A 456 -25.33 -20.80 -0.49
CA SER A 456 -25.13 -19.34 -0.64
C SER A 456 -26.45 -18.57 -0.74
N GLN A 457 -27.50 -19.17 -1.29
CA GLN A 457 -28.83 -18.56 -1.43
C GLN A 457 -29.70 -18.70 -0.18
N GLY A 458 -29.18 -19.29 0.90
CA GLY A 458 -29.95 -19.53 2.12
C GLY A 458 -31.05 -20.59 1.97
N LYS A 459 -31.01 -21.41 0.90
CA LYS A 459 -31.94 -22.51 0.67
C LYS A 459 -31.55 -23.74 1.49
N ILE A 460 -31.54 -23.56 2.82
CA ILE A 460 -30.94 -24.52 3.77
C ILE A 460 -31.56 -25.92 3.64
N LYS A 461 -32.88 -26.03 3.52
CA LYS A 461 -33.57 -27.33 3.41
C LYS A 461 -33.17 -28.11 2.16
N GLU A 462 -33.18 -27.44 1.00
CA GLU A 462 -32.78 -28.03 -0.29
C GLU A 462 -31.28 -28.41 -0.27
N ALA A 463 -30.43 -27.53 0.26
CA ALA A 463 -29.00 -27.75 0.37
C ALA A 463 -28.69 -28.97 1.26
N ILE A 464 -29.34 -29.11 2.42
CA ILE A 464 -29.15 -30.28 3.30
C ILE A 464 -29.61 -31.57 2.60
N ALA A 465 -30.76 -31.54 1.92
CA ALA A 465 -31.27 -32.72 1.22
C ALA A 465 -30.33 -33.19 0.10
N LEU A 466 -29.75 -32.25 -0.66
CA LEU A 466 -28.75 -32.56 -1.70
C LEU A 466 -27.43 -33.03 -1.09
N GLY A 467 -26.94 -32.34 -0.06
CA GLY A 467 -25.67 -32.67 0.59
C GLY A 467 -25.67 -34.09 1.14
N LYS A 468 -26.76 -34.56 1.76
CA LYS A 468 -26.88 -35.96 2.25
C LYS A 468 -26.68 -37.02 1.17
N LYS A 469 -26.98 -36.71 -0.10
CA LYS A 469 -26.73 -37.63 -1.22
C LYS A 469 -25.26 -37.65 -1.62
N LEU A 470 -24.60 -36.50 -1.51
CA LEU A 470 -23.21 -36.29 -1.93
C LEU A 470 -22.18 -36.80 -0.93
N THR A 471 -22.55 -37.01 0.34
CA THR A 471 -21.65 -37.55 1.37
C THR A 471 -21.17 -38.97 1.08
N ASN A 472 -21.87 -39.70 0.21
CA ASN A 472 -21.50 -41.06 -0.20
C ASN A 472 -20.52 -41.08 -1.38
N LEU A 473 -20.22 -39.92 -1.98
CA LEU A 473 -19.28 -39.82 -3.10
C LEU A 473 -17.91 -39.45 -2.55
N GLU A 474 -16.98 -40.42 -2.54
CA GLU A 474 -15.65 -40.29 -1.95
C GLU A 474 -14.94 -38.99 -2.36
N LYS A 475 -15.00 -38.64 -3.65
CA LYS A 475 -14.39 -37.43 -4.22
C LYS A 475 -14.85 -36.11 -3.58
N TYR A 476 -16.08 -36.05 -3.05
CA TYR A 476 -16.71 -34.83 -2.53
C TYR A 476 -17.15 -34.94 -1.07
N ALA A 477 -16.92 -36.09 -0.42
CA ALA A 477 -17.50 -36.41 0.88
C ALA A 477 -17.06 -35.40 1.95
N ASN A 478 -15.76 -35.14 2.08
CA ASN A 478 -15.21 -34.28 3.13
C ASN A 478 -15.69 -32.82 2.99
N GLU A 479 -15.64 -32.26 1.78
CA GLU A 479 -16.16 -30.92 1.47
C GLU A 479 -17.67 -30.82 1.70
N THR A 480 -18.42 -31.86 1.32
CA THR A 480 -19.87 -31.91 1.51
C THR A 480 -20.23 -31.93 2.98
N TRP A 481 -19.56 -32.77 3.78
CA TRP A 481 -19.74 -32.82 5.23
C TRP A 481 -19.43 -31.48 5.87
N TRP A 482 -18.39 -30.78 5.41
CA TRP A 482 -18.07 -29.44 5.88
C TRP A 482 -19.21 -28.44 5.60
N ILE A 483 -19.76 -28.44 4.38
CA ILE A 483 -20.88 -27.56 4.02
C ILE A 483 -22.13 -27.89 4.87
N LEU A 484 -22.47 -29.17 5.00
CA LEU A 484 -23.58 -29.63 5.83
C LEU A 484 -23.41 -29.20 7.30
N ALA A 485 -22.20 -29.30 7.84
CA ALA A 485 -21.92 -28.89 9.20
C ALA A 485 -22.21 -27.40 9.41
N LYS A 486 -21.74 -26.53 8.50
CA LYS A 486 -22.02 -25.09 8.54
C LYS A 486 -23.50 -24.77 8.38
N LEU A 487 -24.22 -25.52 7.54
CA LEU A 487 -25.67 -25.35 7.35
C LEU A 487 -26.44 -25.72 8.62
N HIS A 488 -26.13 -26.86 9.24
CA HIS A 488 -26.76 -27.31 10.49
C HIS A 488 -26.43 -26.37 11.66
N ASP A 489 -25.19 -25.91 11.77
CA ASP A 489 -24.73 -24.97 12.78
C ASP A 489 -25.49 -23.63 12.69
N GLY A 490 -25.55 -23.04 11.49
CA GLY A 490 -26.34 -21.83 11.24
C GLY A 490 -27.85 -22.01 11.51
N ALA A 491 -28.38 -23.22 11.30
CA ALA A 491 -29.76 -23.57 11.63
C ALA A 491 -29.98 -23.93 13.12
N ARG A 492 -28.95 -23.82 13.97
CA ARG A 492 -28.95 -24.20 15.40
C ARG A 492 -29.27 -25.68 15.65
N GLN A 493 -29.02 -26.53 14.65
CA GLN A 493 -29.13 -27.98 14.72
C GLN A 493 -27.79 -28.56 15.16
N TYR A 494 -27.35 -28.18 16.37
CA TYR A 494 -26.00 -28.47 16.86
C TYR A 494 -25.65 -29.97 16.88
N PRO A 495 -26.55 -30.91 17.27
CA PRO A 495 -26.22 -32.33 17.22
C PRO A 495 -25.86 -32.84 15.82
N GLN A 496 -26.56 -32.36 14.78
CA GLN A 496 -26.28 -32.69 13.39
C GLN A 496 -25.01 -32.00 12.89
N ALA A 497 -24.81 -30.74 13.29
CA ALA A 497 -23.60 -29.99 12.96
C ALA A 497 -22.33 -30.67 13.50
N ILE A 498 -22.37 -31.14 14.75
CA ILE A 498 -21.26 -31.85 15.39
C ILE A 498 -20.90 -33.11 14.62
N LYS A 499 -21.90 -33.97 14.31
CA LYS A 499 -21.67 -35.18 13.50
C LYS A 499 -21.02 -34.84 12.17
N ALA A 500 -21.53 -33.84 11.47
CA ALA A 500 -21.01 -33.43 10.16
C ALA A 500 -19.59 -32.82 10.25
N TYR A 501 -19.27 -32.04 11.28
CA TYR A 501 -17.92 -31.51 11.48
C TYR A 501 -16.88 -32.60 11.75
N ILE A 502 -17.26 -33.67 12.46
CA ILE A 502 -16.41 -34.85 12.68
C ILE A 502 -16.16 -35.56 11.36
N MET A 503 -17.22 -35.83 10.58
CA MET A 503 -17.13 -36.51 9.29
C MET A 503 -16.39 -35.72 8.21
N ALA A 504 -16.28 -34.40 8.35
CA ALA A 504 -15.55 -33.56 7.40
C ALA A 504 -14.03 -33.76 7.43
N ASP A 505 -13.50 -34.41 8.47
CA ASP A 505 -12.08 -34.72 8.66
C ASP A 505 -11.13 -33.51 8.47
N ARG A 506 -11.49 -32.38 9.11
CA ARG A 506 -10.69 -31.13 9.08
C ARG A 506 -10.13 -30.77 10.45
N ALA A 507 -9.74 -31.77 11.22
CA ALA A 507 -9.17 -31.54 12.54
C ALA A 507 -7.82 -30.79 12.44
N PRO A 508 -7.50 -29.87 13.37
CA PRO A 508 -8.29 -29.50 14.55
C PRO A 508 -9.34 -28.40 14.29
N ALA A 509 -9.39 -27.80 13.10
CA ALA A 509 -10.28 -26.67 12.81
C ALA A 509 -11.77 -27.04 12.99
N SER A 510 -12.18 -28.23 12.55
CA SER A 510 -13.53 -28.75 12.79
C SER A 510 -13.81 -28.99 14.28
N LEU A 511 -12.82 -29.44 15.06
CA LEU A 511 -12.98 -29.73 16.49
C LEU A 511 -13.23 -28.46 17.32
N TYR A 512 -12.63 -27.33 16.94
CA TYR A 512 -12.96 -26.04 17.56
C TYR A 512 -14.43 -25.64 17.33
N LEU A 513 -14.97 -25.92 16.14
CA LEU A 513 -16.38 -25.66 15.82
C LEU A 513 -17.32 -26.65 16.52
N VAL A 514 -16.89 -27.91 16.70
CA VAL A 514 -17.59 -28.90 17.53
C VAL A 514 -17.68 -28.42 18.99
N ALA A 515 -16.59 -27.90 19.55
CA ALA A 515 -16.59 -27.35 20.91
C ALA A 515 -17.58 -26.18 21.03
N GLU A 516 -17.60 -25.28 20.06
CA GLU A 516 -18.56 -24.17 20.01
C GLU A 516 -20.01 -24.66 19.90
N CYS A 517 -20.28 -25.67 19.07
CA CYS A 517 -21.60 -26.31 18.99
C CYS A 517 -22.02 -26.93 20.33
N TYR A 518 -21.12 -27.63 21.04
CA TYR A 518 -21.42 -28.17 22.37
C TYR A 518 -21.77 -27.07 23.38
N PHE A 519 -21.06 -25.94 23.35
CA PHE A 519 -21.34 -24.80 24.21
C PHE A 519 -22.71 -24.18 23.89
N ASN A 520 -22.99 -23.92 22.61
CA ASN A 520 -24.25 -23.33 22.17
C ASN A 520 -25.45 -24.28 22.39
N ASN A 521 -25.21 -25.58 22.44
CA ASN A 521 -26.18 -26.61 22.82
C ASN A 521 -26.35 -26.74 24.35
N GLY A 522 -25.75 -25.85 25.16
CA GLY A 522 -25.88 -25.83 26.62
C GLY A 522 -25.00 -26.83 27.36
N THR A 523 -24.10 -27.54 26.66
CA THR A 523 -23.26 -28.61 27.24
C THR A 523 -21.81 -28.14 27.43
N LEU A 524 -21.58 -27.28 28.42
CA LEU A 524 -20.24 -26.74 28.72
C LEU A 524 -19.20 -27.84 28.98
N SER A 525 -19.56 -28.92 29.68
CA SER A 525 -18.64 -30.03 29.96
C SER A 525 -18.09 -30.67 28.68
N LYS A 526 -18.95 -30.92 27.68
CA LYS A 526 -18.54 -31.48 26.38
C LYS A 526 -17.71 -30.50 25.55
N CYS A 527 -18.03 -29.20 25.60
CA CYS A 527 -17.20 -28.16 24.99
C CYS A 527 -15.78 -28.18 25.54
N ILE A 528 -15.63 -28.22 26.86
CA ILE A 528 -14.31 -28.23 27.49
C ILE A 528 -13.58 -29.54 27.19
N GLY A 529 -14.27 -30.69 27.25
CA GLY A 529 -13.68 -31.98 26.88
C GLY A 529 -13.14 -31.99 25.45
N GLN A 530 -13.87 -31.43 24.48
CA GLN A 530 -13.40 -31.32 23.10
C GLN A 530 -12.15 -30.43 22.97
N LEU A 531 -12.08 -29.32 23.71
CA LEU A 531 -10.90 -28.45 23.69
C LEU A 531 -9.70 -29.10 24.39
N GLN A 532 -9.91 -29.92 25.41
CA GLN A 532 -8.86 -30.71 26.05
C GLN A 532 -8.31 -31.78 25.11
N GLU A 533 -9.15 -32.41 24.29
CA GLU A 533 -8.70 -33.28 23.22
C GLU A 533 -7.77 -32.53 22.25
N ILE A 534 -8.16 -31.32 21.83
CA ILE A 534 -7.29 -30.48 20.99
C ILE A 534 -5.97 -30.16 21.70
N GLU A 535 -6.03 -29.78 22.98
CA GLU A 535 -4.85 -29.50 23.82
C GLU A 535 -3.90 -30.71 23.89
N ASN A 536 -4.44 -31.92 24.01
CA ASN A 536 -3.65 -33.13 24.21
C ASN A 536 -3.03 -33.66 22.92
N PHE A 537 -3.80 -33.69 21.83
CA PHE A 537 -3.41 -34.36 20.59
C PHE A 537 -2.81 -33.43 19.52
N PHE A 538 -3.12 -32.12 19.55
CA PHE A 538 -2.66 -31.16 18.54
C PHE A 538 -1.66 -30.16 19.14
N LYS A 539 -0.40 -30.60 19.30
CA LYS A 539 0.66 -29.84 20.00
C LYS A 539 0.83 -28.38 19.52
N PRO A 540 0.80 -28.06 18.22
CA PRO A 540 0.91 -26.67 17.77
C PRO A 540 -0.27 -25.78 18.21
N GLN A 541 -1.47 -26.37 18.37
CA GLN A 541 -2.68 -25.67 18.77
C GLN A 541 -2.94 -25.74 20.28
N ALA A 542 -2.15 -26.52 21.03
CA ALA A 542 -2.38 -26.78 22.45
C ALA A 542 -2.43 -25.53 23.33
N PRO A 543 -1.51 -24.54 23.19
CA PRO A 543 -1.60 -23.29 23.95
C PRO A 543 -2.90 -22.52 23.66
N ASN A 544 -3.34 -22.51 22.40
CA ASN A 544 -4.56 -21.84 21.98
C ASN A 544 -5.82 -22.55 22.50
N ALA A 545 -5.84 -23.89 22.50
CA ALA A 545 -6.94 -24.68 23.04
C ALA A 545 -7.09 -24.46 24.55
N ALA A 546 -5.99 -24.54 25.29
CA ALA A 546 -5.95 -24.30 26.74
C ALA A 546 -6.42 -22.89 27.11
N TYR A 547 -6.01 -21.87 26.35
CA TYR A 547 -6.51 -20.51 26.54
C TYR A 547 -7.99 -20.37 26.18
N THR A 548 -8.44 -21.04 25.13
CA THR A 548 -9.85 -21.03 24.71
C THR A 548 -10.79 -21.64 25.77
N ILE A 549 -10.34 -22.67 26.50
CA ILE A 549 -11.06 -23.21 27.67
C ILE A 549 -11.40 -22.11 28.69
N SER A 550 -10.42 -21.24 29.02
CA SER A 550 -10.66 -20.12 29.94
C SER A 550 -11.72 -19.14 29.42
N ARG A 551 -11.74 -18.87 28.11
CA ARG A 551 -12.73 -18.00 27.48
C ARG A 551 -14.14 -18.59 27.54
N TYR A 552 -14.29 -19.91 27.47
CA TYR A 552 -15.59 -20.55 27.63
C TYR A 552 -16.09 -20.55 29.08
N TYR A 553 -15.21 -20.71 30.07
CA TYR A 553 -15.58 -20.51 31.47
C TYR A 553 -16.02 -19.07 31.74
N ARG A 554 -15.34 -18.08 31.15
CA ARG A 554 -15.77 -16.69 31.17
C ARG A 554 -17.16 -16.50 30.58
N ARG A 555 -17.42 -17.05 29.39
CA ARG A 555 -18.75 -16.98 28.72
C ARG A 555 -19.85 -17.65 29.55
N ALA A 556 -19.50 -18.64 30.38
CA ALA A 556 -20.39 -19.31 31.31
C ALA A 556 -20.51 -18.61 32.68
N ASN A 557 -19.87 -17.46 32.88
CA ASN A 557 -19.78 -16.74 34.16
C ASN A 557 -19.16 -17.57 35.31
N ASP A 558 -18.33 -18.57 35.00
CA ASP A 558 -17.62 -19.38 36.00
C ASP A 558 -16.21 -18.82 36.26
N ARG A 559 -16.14 -17.78 37.09
CA ARG A 559 -14.88 -17.10 37.42
C ARG A 559 -13.87 -18.03 38.07
N LYS A 560 -14.31 -18.98 38.91
CA LYS A 560 -13.41 -19.90 39.62
C LYS A 560 -12.66 -20.80 38.63
N ARG A 561 -13.38 -21.40 37.68
CA ARG A 561 -12.78 -22.24 36.64
C ARG A 561 -12.04 -21.45 35.57
N GLU A 562 -12.46 -20.22 35.24
CA GLU A 562 -11.71 -19.29 34.39
C GLU A 562 -10.30 -19.05 34.96
N VAL A 563 -10.19 -18.64 36.22
CA VAL A 563 -8.91 -18.35 36.90
C VAL A 563 -8.01 -19.59 36.94
N ALA A 564 -8.57 -20.76 37.26
CA ALA A 564 -7.81 -22.02 37.29
C ALA A 564 -7.25 -22.37 35.90
N ALA A 565 -8.05 -22.21 34.85
CA ALA A 565 -7.62 -22.45 33.47
C ALA A 565 -6.51 -21.47 33.02
N LEU A 566 -6.64 -20.18 33.34
CA LEU A 566 -5.61 -19.18 33.01
C LEU A 566 -4.27 -19.49 33.69
N ARG A 567 -4.29 -19.89 34.97
CA ARG A 567 -3.07 -20.33 35.69
C ARG A 567 -2.45 -21.58 35.05
N LYS A 568 -3.27 -22.53 34.60
CA LYS A 568 -2.79 -23.71 33.88
C LYS A 568 -2.07 -23.31 32.58
N VAL A 569 -2.62 -22.38 31.80
CA VAL A 569 -2.00 -21.90 30.55
C VAL A 569 -0.61 -21.32 30.80
N ILE A 570 -0.47 -20.47 31.82
CA ILE A 570 0.82 -19.87 32.19
C ILE A 570 1.83 -20.95 32.56
N LYS A 571 1.43 -21.92 33.40
CA LYS A 571 2.32 -22.99 33.87
C LYS A 571 2.72 -23.96 32.75
N ALA A 572 1.76 -24.36 31.91
CA ALA A 572 1.98 -25.37 30.88
C ALA A 572 2.63 -24.81 29.60
N TYR A 573 2.41 -23.53 29.28
CA TYR A 573 2.85 -22.91 28.03
C TYR A 573 3.54 -21.54 28.20
N PRO A 574 4.55 -21.41 29.10
CA PRO A 574 5.09 -20.11 29.56
C PRO A 574 5.69 -19.22 28.47
N LYS A 575 6.13 -19.78 27.33
CA LYS A 575 6.80 -19.05 26.24
C LYS A 575 5.87 -18.72 25.06
N THR A 576 4.55 -18.68 25.28
CA THR A 576 3.55 -18.48 24.22
C THR A 576 2.80 -17.16 24.38
N GLY A 577 2.29 -16.60 23.29
CA GLY A 577 1.44 -15.39 23.34
C GLY A 577 0.16 -15.60 24.15
N GLN A 578 -0.34 -16.85 24.24
CA GLN A 578 -1.46 -17.23 25.08
C GLN A 578 -1.14 -17.13 26.57
N ALA A 579 0.08 -17.44 27.01
CA ALA A 579 0.50 -17.20 28.39
C ALA A 579 0.53 -15.71 28.72
N SER A 580 1.06 -14.87 27.83
CA SER A 580 0.99 -13.40 28.00
C SER A 580 -0.46 -12.91 28.09
N SER A 581 -1.35 -13.41 27.22
CA SER A 581 -2.77 -13.07 27.24
C SER A 581 -3.47 -13.56 28.51
N ALA A 582 -3.00 -14.68 29.10
CA ALA A 582 -3.51 -15.20 30.36
C ALA A 582 -3.05 -14.37 31.57
N HIS A 583 -1.80 -13.89 31.57
CA HIS A 583 -1.29 -12.96 32.58
C HIS A 583 -2.13 -11.68 32.63
N VAL A 584 -2.31 -11.01 31.48
CA VAL A 584 -3.12 -9.79 31.37
C VAL A 584 -4.53 -10.03 31.89
N ARG A 585 -5.15 -11.16 31.53
CA ARG A 585 -6.51 -11.46 31.99
C ARG A 585 -6.61 -11.71 33.50
N LEU A 586 -5.60 -12.34 34.11
CA LEU A 586 -5.57 -12.53 35.57
C LEU A 586 -5.41 -11.20 36.31
N GLU A 587 -4.61 -10.28 35.77
CA GLU A 587 -4.47 -8.92 36.29
C GLU A 587 -5.79 -8.14 36.20
N GLU A 588 -6.50 -8.19 35.07
CA GLU A 588 -7.85 -7.60 34.92
C GLU A 588 -8.85 -8.14 35.96
N LEU A 589 -8.71 -9.42 36.33
CA LEU A 589 -9.56 -10.05 37.34
C LEU A 589 -9.13 -9.73 38.79
N GLY A 590 -8.05 -8.97 38.99
CA GLY A 590 -7.49 -8.66 40.31
C GLY A 590 -6.90 -9.88 41.03
N VAL A 591 -6.49 -10.91 40.29
CA VAL A 591 -5.97 -12.17 40.84
C VAL A 591 -4.47 -12.27 40.61
N LYS A 592 -3.69 -12.44 41.69
CA LYS A 592 -2.25 -12.70 41.58
C LYS A 592 -2.00 -13.93 40.70
N SER A 593 -1.18 -13.76 39.65
CA SER A 593 -0.65 -14.84 38.82
C SER A 593 0.32 -15.66 39.68
N GLY A 594 -0.18 -16.72 40.31
CA GLY A 594 0.53 -17.54 41.31
C GLY A 594 1.69 -18.40 40.77
N GLY A 595 2.56 -17.82 39.96
CA GLY A 595 3.82 -18.42 39.52
C GLY A 595 4.89 -17.35 39.49
N GLY A 596 5.78 -17.36 40.48
CA GLY A 596 6.95 -16.50 40.49
C GLY A 596 7.85 -16.83 39.31
N PHE A 597 8.04 -15.86 38.43
CA PHE A 597 9.27 -15.72 37.66
C PHE A 597 9.94 -14.46 38.19
N VAL A 598 11.06 -14.66 38.88
CA VAL A 598 12.00 -13.61 39.27
C VAL A 598 12.50 -12.94 37.99
N HIS A 599 12.56 -11.61 38.04
CA HIS A 599 12.97 -10.70 36.98
C HIS A 599 14.30 -11.05 36.31
#